data_AF-A0A8A4TVI4-F1
#
_entry.id   AF-A0A8A4TVI4-F1
#
_cell.length_a   1.000
_cell.length_b   1.000
_cell.length_c   1.000
_cell.angle_alpha   90.00
_cell.angle_beta   90.00
_cell.angle_gamma   90.00
#
_symmetry.space_group_name_H-M   'P 1'
#
loop_
_entity.id
_entity.type
_entity.pdbx_description
1 polymer ?
#
loop_
_entity_poly.entity_id
_entity_poly.type
_entity_poly.pdbx_seq_one_letter_code
_entity_poly.pdbx_strand_id
1 'polypeptide(L)'
;MQALYLKLVSLLQHKHQVLIELIEKQRDLRAFLVKPDWSRYFEMTRPQEALLTNLQQVMAAQDALLSEMAKRRGVPRFKTLGALAESLGGDWRATLLEHRNKIQAATQELRKYSRQSQMMQQAQWQFIQKWLNAGQPGRLQAPNAYNARGFAHQSIDMGNSLVQEV
;
A
#
# COMPACT_ATOMS: atom_id res chain seq x y z
N MET A 1 11.46 27.82 -16.55
CA MET A 1 10.26 26.96 -16.38
C MET A 1 10.51 25.51 -16.74
N GLN A 2 11.16 25.20 -17.88
CA GLN A 2 11.47 23.83 -18.30
C GLN A 2 12.20 22.97 -17.24
N ALA A 3 13.18 23.53 -16.53
CA ALA A 3 13.89 22.83 -15.46
C ALA A 3 12.98 22.34 -14.32
N LEU A 4 11.95 23.13 -13.95
CA LEU A 4 10.99 22.72 -12.91
C LEU A 4 10.07 21.59 -13.40
N TYR A 5 9.71 21.59 -14.69
CA TYR A 5 8.95 20.50 -15.30
C TYR A 5 9.72 19.20 -15.31
N LEU A 6 10.99 19.23 -15.72
CA LEU A 6 11.86 18.04 -15.69
C LEU A 6 12.03 17.51 -14.27
N LYS A 7 12.22 18.41 -13.29
CA LYS A 7 12.27 18.03 -11.87
C LYS A 7 10.95 17.40 -11.40
N LEU A 8 9.80 17.92 -11.84
CA LEU A 8 8.49 17.36 -11.49
C LEU A 8 8.32 15.97 -12.10
N VAL A 9 8.65 15.79 -13.38
CA VAL A 9 8.57 14.49 -14.06
C VAL A 9 9.46 13.45 -13.36
N SER A 10 10.71 13.79 -13.06
CA SER A 10 11.63 12.92 -12.31
C SER A 10 11.05 12.54 -10.94
N LEU A 11 10.44 13.49 -10.23
CA LEU A 11 9.81 13.24 -8.95
C LEU A 11 8.58 12.32 -9.06
N LEU A 12 7.77 12.48 -10.11
CA LEU A 12 6.61 11.62 -10.38
C LEU A 12 7.04 10.20 -10.77
N GLN A 13 8.12 10.05 -11.53
CA GLN A 13 8.73 8.75 -11.82
C GLN A 13 9.21 8.08 -10.54
N HIS A 14 9.94 8.79 -9.69
CA HIS A 14 10.39 8.26 -8.41
C HIS A 14 9.21 7.88 -7.49
N LYS A 15 8.18 8.72 -7.42
CA LYS A 15 6.95 8.42 -6.67
C LYS A 15 6.28 7.13 -7.16
N HIS A 16 6.19 6.95 -8.47
CA HIS A 16 5.63 5.74 -9.05
C HIS A 16 6.45 4.50 -8.69
N GLN A 17 7.78 4.59 -8.79
CA GLN A 17 8.69 3.51 -8.41
C GLN A 17 8.52 3.09 -6.94
N VAL A 18 8.48 4.05 -6.01
CA VAL A 18 8.24 3.79 -4.58
C VAL A 18 6.90 3.09 -4.36
N LEU A 19 5.85 3.47 -5.11
CA LEU A 19 4.55 2.80 -5.03
C LEU A 19 4.60 1.35 -5.53
N ILE A 20 5.34 1.07 -6.61
CA ILE A 20 5.54 -0.30 -7.09
C ILE A 20 6.27 -1.15 -6.05
N GLU A 21 7.34 -0.64 -5.47
CA GLU A 21 8.08 -1.35 -4.41
C GLU A 21 7.20 -1.61 -3.18
N LEU A 22 6.34 -0.65 -2.79
CA LEU A 22 5.36 -0.85 -1.72
C LEU A 22 4.34 -1.95 -2.07
N ILE A 23 3.88 -2.03 -3.32
CA ILE A 23 2.98 -3.09 -3.77
C ILE A 23 3.67 -4.46 -3.65
N GLU A 24 4.93 -4.57 -4.07
CA GLU A 24 5.71 -5.80 -3.93
C GLU A 24 5.85 -6.21 -2.47
N LYS A 25 6.18 -5.27 -1.58
CA LYS A 25 6.27 -5.57 -0.14
C LYS A 25 4.94 -5.94 0.49
N GLN A 26 3.83 -5.41 -0.01
CA GLN A 26 2.50 -5.85 0.42
C GLN A 26 2.17 -7.27 -0.06
N ARG A 27 2.62 -7.66 -1.25
CA ARG A 27 2.51 -9.05 -1.73
C ARG A 27 3.36 -10.01 -0.87
N ASP A 28 4.59 -9.60 -0.54
CA ASP A 28 5.48 -10.35 0.37
C ASP A 28 4.83 -10.52 1.76
N LEU A 29 4.27 -9.44 2.32
CA LEU A 29 3.57 -9.47 3.61
C LEU A 29 2.34 -10.39 3.55
N ARG A 30 1.59 -10.38 2.45
CA ARG A 30 0.45 -11.28 2.29
C ARG A 30 0.90 -12.74 2.31
N ALA A 31 1.98 -13.07 1.60
CA ALA A 31 2.54 -14.42 1.61
C ALA A 31 3.02 -14.82 3.01
N PHE A 32 3.66 -13.91 3.74
CA PHE A 32 4.02 -14.07 5.13
C PHE A 32 2.80 -14.35 6.02
N LEU A 33 1.69 -13.62 5.85
CA LEU A 33 0.46 -13.81 6.63
C LEU A 33 -0.29 -15.11 6.31
N VAL A 34 0.04 -15.83 5.22
CA VAL A 34 -0.50 -17.18 5.01
C VAL A 34 0.18 -18.19 5.96
N LYS A 35 1.48 -18.03 6.19
CA LYS A 35 2.27 -18.92 7.07
C LYS A 35 3.30 -18.08 7.84
N PRO A 36 2.89 -17.42 8.94
CA PRO A 36 3.72 -16.44 9.61
C PRO A 36 4.89 -17.11 10.33
N ASP A 37 6.08 -16.59 10.08
CA ASP A 37 7.27 -16.81 10.90
C ASP A 37 7.57 -15.52 11.66
N TRP A 38 6.99 -15.39 12.86
CA TRP A 38 7.06 -14.14 13.63
C TRP A 38 8.50 -13.70 13.97
N SER A 39 9.48 -14.61 13.92
CA SER A 39 10.90 -14.25 14.08
C SER A 39 11.41 -13.32 12.96
N ARG A 40 10.78 -13.38 11.78
CA ARG A 40 11.11 -12.59 10.58
C ARG A 40 10.16 -11.42 10.34
N TYR A 41 9.26 -11.12 11.28
CA TYR A 41 8.26 -10.05 11.12
C TYR A 41 8.89 -8.70 10.73
N PHE A 42 9.96 -8.30 11.42
CA PHE A 42 10.63 -7.03 11.15
C PHE A 42 11.37 -6.99 9.81
N GLU A 43 11.74 -8.14 9.24
CA GLU A 43 12.28 -8.21 7.88
C GLU A 43 11.21 -7.82 6.84
N MET A 44 9.94 -8.09 7.15
CA MET A 44 8.81 -7.78 6.27
C MET A 44 8.31 -6.35 6.44
N THR A 45 8.31 -5.81 7.67
CA THR A 45 7.70 -4.49 7.95
C THR A 45 8.65 -3.30 7.83
N ARG A 46 9.92 -3.41 8.25
CA ARG A 46 10.87 -2.28 8.21
C ARG A 46 11.09 -1.71 6.81
N PRO A 47 11.23 -2.52 5.74
CA PRO A 47 11.36 -1.98 4.39
C PRO A 47 10.12 -1.17 3.97
N GLN A 48 8.92 -1.58 4.40
CA GLN A 48 7.68 -0.86 4.11
C GLN A 48 7.63 0.49 4.82
N GLU A 49 8.03 0.55 6.09
CA GLU A 49 8.11 1.80 6.86
C GLU A 49 9.07 2.80 6.21
N ALA A 50 10.23 2.33 5.75
CA ALA A 50 11.19 3.16 5.02
C ALA A 50 10.60 3.70 3.71
N LEU A 51 9.94 2.83 2.93
CA LEU A 51 9.29 3.23 1.67
C LEU A 51 8.12 4.20 1.90
N LEU A 52 7.34 4.04 2.95
CA LEU A 52 6.27 4.97 3.32
C LEU A 52 6.82 6.34 3.72
N THR A 53 7.93 6.35 4.46
CA THR A 53 8.65 7.59 4.81
C THR A 53 9.17 8.28 3.55
N ASN A 54 9.76 7.53 2.62
CA ASN A 54 10.20 8.07 1.34
C ASN A 54 9.02 8.63 0.53
N LEU A 55 7.90 7.90 0.46
CA LEU A 55 6.68 8.38 -0.23
C LEU A 55 6.17 9.70 0.37
N GLN A 56 6.20 9.86 1.69
CA GLN A 56 5.84 11.12 2.36
C GLN A 56 6.77 12.27 1.96
N GLN A 57 8.09 12.03 1.93
CA GLN A 57 9.07 13.01 1.50
C GLN A 57 8.87 13.42 0.03
N VAL A 58 8.61 12.45 -0.85
CA VAL A 58 8.33 12.68 -2.27
C VAL A 58 7.05 13.49 -2.45
N MET A 59 6.00 13.21 -1.67
CA MET A 59 4.76 13.99 -1.69
C MET A 59 4.98 15.43 -1.22
N ALA A 60 5.76 15.65 -0.16
CA ALA A 60 6.10 16.99 0.32
C ALA A 60 6.94 17.77 -0.71
N ALA A 61 7.91 17.12 -1.35
CA ALA A 61 8.69 17.70 -2.44
C ALA A 61 7.82 18.07 -3.65
N GLN A 62 6.82 17.24 -3.97
CA GLN A 62 5.88 17.49 -5.07
C GLN A 62 5.06 18.74 -4.76
N ASP A 63 4.55 18.85 -3.54
CA ASP A 63 3.76 20.00 -3.09
C ASP A 63 4.56 21.31 -3.08
N ALA A 64 5.82 21.26 -2.64
CA ALA A 64 6.74 22.39 -2.69
C ALA A 64 6.99 22.83 -4.14
N LEU A 65 7.22 21.87 -5.04
CA LEU A 65 7.46 22.16 -6.46
C LEU A 65 6.24 22.73 -7.16
N LEU A 66 5.04 22.18 -6.90
CA LEU A 66 3.78 22.74 -7.41
C LEU A 66 3.55 24.18 -6.93
N SER A 67 3.91 24.47 -5.68
CA SER A 67 3.83 25.82 -5.11
C SER A 67 4.83 26.78 -5.76
N GLU A 68 6.07 26.34 -6.01
CA GLU A 68 7.08 27.13 -6.72
C GLU A 68 6.63 27.44 -8.16
N MET A 69 6.08 26.44 -8.86
CA MET A 69 5.60 26.61 -10.22
C MET A 69 4.40 27.56 -10.31
N ALA A 70 3.48 27.50 -9.33
CA ALA A 70 2.38 28.45 -9.23
C ALA A 70 2.90 29.89 -9.01
N LYS A 71 3.85 30.06 -8.09
CA LYS A 71 4.47 31.37 -7.79
C LYS A 71 5.13 31.97 -9.03
N ARG A 72 5.90 31.18 -9.79
CA ARG A 72 6.55 31.66 -11.03
C ARG A 72 5.57 32.03 -12.14
N ARG A 73 4.34 31.51 -12.08
CA ARG A 73 3.29 31.81 -13.06
C ARG A 73 2.30 32.88 -12.59
N GLY A 74 2.47 33.41 -11.37
CA GLY A 74 1.55 34.40 -10.80
C GLY A 74 0.13 33.86 -10.58
N VAL A 75 -0.03 32.55 -10.41
CA VAL A 75 -1.34 31.90 -10.21
C VAL A 75 -1.47 31.35 -8.79
N PRO A 76 -2.71 31.15 -8.30
CA PRO A 76 -2.95 30.44 -7.05
C PRO A 76 -2.30 29.06 -7.06
N ARG A 77 -1.89 28.58 -5.87
CA ARG A 77 -1.24 27.27 -5.70
C ARG A 77 -2.04 26.15 -6.39
N PHE A 78 -1.36 25.37 -7.22
CA PHE A 78 -1.96 24.17 -7.80
C PHE A 78 -2.22 23.13 -6.71
N LYS A 79 -3.49 22.77 -6.51
CA LYS A 79 -3.90 21.75 -5.53
C LYS A 79 -3.68 20.33 -6.04
N THR A 80 -3.60 20.14 -7.35
CA THR A 80 -3.47 18.82 -7.98
C THR A 80 -2.60 18.89 -9.24
N LEU A 81 -2.03 17.75 -9.64
CA LEU A 81 -1.38 17.59 -10.94
C LEU A 81 -2.34 17.85 -12.11
N GLY A 82 -3.64 17.57 -11.92
CA GLY A 82 -4.68 17.86 -12.92
C GLY A 82 -4.82 19.35 -13.19
N ALA A 83 -4.91 20.16 -12.15
CA ALA A 83 -4.98 21.62 -12.28
C ALA A 83 -3.72 22.20 -12.93
N LEU A 84 -2.55 21.66 -12.61
CA LEU A 84 -1.31 22.03 -13.30
C LEU A 84 -1.36 21.61 -14.78
N ALA A 85 -1.77 20.38 -15.09
CA ALA A 85 -1.85 19.88 -16.46
C ALA A 85 -2.84 20.65 -17.33
N GLU A 86 -3.97 21.09 -16.78
CA GLU A 86 -4.96 21.94 -17.46
C GLU A 86 -4.41 23.33 -17.77
N SER A 87 -3.61 23.88 -16.86
CA SER A 87 -2.91 25.14 -17.10
C SER A 87 -1.78 25.03 -18.13
N LEU A 88 -1.48 23.81 -18.60
CA LEU A 88 -0.41 23.53 -19.56
C LEU A 88 -0.98 23.09 -20.91
N GLY A 89 -0.35 23.56 -21.98
CA GLY A 89 -0.64 23.11 -23.34
C GLY A 89 0.36 22.03 -23.79
N GLY A 90 -0.01 21.30 -24.83
CA GLY A 90 0.89 20.42 -25.59
C GLY A 90 1.43 19.21 -24.82
N ASP A 91 2.66 18.82 -25.15
CA ASP A 91 3.29 17.56 -24.71
C ASP A 91 3.43 17.44 -23.18
N TRP A 92 3.59 18.57 -22.49
CA TRP A 92 3.68 18.59 -21.04
C TRP A 92 2.38 18.18 -20.35
N ARG A 93 1.22 18.52 -20.93
CA ARG A 93 -0.08 18.08 -20.41
C ARG A 93 -0.22 16.57 -20.56
N ALA A 94 0.11 16.02 -21.73
CA ALA A 94 0.04 14.59 -21.98
C ALA A 94 0.94 13.80 -21.01
N THR A 95 2.19 14.24 -20.85
CA THR A 95 3.18 13.63 -19.95
C THR A 95 2.71 13.62 -18.48
N LEU A 96 2.18 14.76 -17.99
CA LEU A 96 1.71 14.86 -16.60
C LEU A 96 0.47 13.99 -16.35
N LEU A 97 -0.46 13.92 -17.32
CA LEU A 97 -1.64 13.07 -17.22
C LEU A 97 -1.27 11.59 -17.23
N GLU A 98 -0.29 11.19 -18.04
CA GLU A 98 0.22 9.82 -18.04
C GLU A 98 0.78 9.42 -16.67
N HIS A 99 1.67 10.24 -16.10
CA HIS A 99 2.21 9.98 -14.76
C HIS A 99 1.13 9.97 -13.68
N ARG A 100 0.15 10.89 -13.75
CA ARG A 100 -0.99 10.91 -12.84
C ARG A 100 -1.76 9.59 -12.89
N ASN A 101 -2.05 9.07 -14.09
CA ASN A 101 -2.79 7.84 -14.27
C ASN A 101 -2.01 6.63 -13.72
N LYS A 102 -0.70 6.55 -14.00
CA LYS A 102 0.19 5.49 -13.45
C LYS A 102 0.22 5.50 -11.92
N ILE A 103 0.39 6.67 -11.32
CA ILE A 103 0.39 6.84 -9.86
C ILE A 103 -0.98 6.49 -9.27
N GLN A 104 -2.07 6.89 -9.92
CA GLN A 104 -3.42 6.58 -9.46
C GLN A 104 -3.69 5.08 -9.47
N ALA A 105 -3.33 4.39 -10.56
CA ALA A 105 -3.45 2.93 -10.66
C ALA A 105 -2.65 2.22 -9.57
N ALA A 106 -1.37 2.57 -9.40
CA ALA A 106 -0.52 2.00 -8.35
C ALA A 106 -1.06 2.27 -6.94
N THR A 107 -1.61 3.47 -6.69
CA THR A 107 -2.21 3.80 -5.39
C THR A 107 -3.46 2.96 -5.11
N GLN A 108 -4.30 2.75 -6.11
CA GLN A 108 -5.50 1.89 -5.98
C GLN A 108 -5.11 0.43 -5.71
N GLU A 109 -4.11 -0.08 -6.42
CA GLU A 109 -3.59 -1.44 -6.19
C GLU A 109 -2.98 -1.59 -4.79
N LEU A 110 -2.20 -0.61 -4.33
CA LEU A 110 -1.64 -0.62 -2.98
C LEU A 110 -2.72 -0.63 -1.89
N ARG A 111 -3.79 0.16 -2.07
CA ARG A 111 -4.95 0.15 -1.16
C ARG A 111 -5.64 -1.22 -1.11
N LYS A 112 -5.78 -1.87 -2.27
CA LYS A 112 -6.36 -3.22 -2.35
C LYS A 112 -5.53 -4.21 -1.52
N TYR A 113 -4.22 -4.26 -1.72
CA TYR A 113 -3.37 -5.19 -0.96
C TYR A 113 -3.31 -4.85 0.53
N SER A 114 -3.23 -3.57 0.89
CA SER A 114 -3.23 -3.15 2.30
C SER A 114 -4.51 -3.58 3.02
N ARG A 115 -5.69 -3.42 2.39
CA ARG A 115 -6.96 -3.90 2.94
C ARG A 115 -6.96 -5.42 3.13
N GLN A 116 -6.45 -6.17 2.15
CA GLN A 116 -6.35 -7.64 2.24
C GLN A 116 -5.43 -8.07 3.39
N SER A 117 -4.24 -7.46 3.50
CA SER A 117 -3.29 -7.74 4.60
C SER A 117 -3.90 -7.45 5.97
N GLN A 118 -4.66 -6.35 6.10
CA GLN A 118 -5.36 -6.00 7.33
C GLN A 118 -6.41 -7.05 7.71
N MET A 119 -7.21 -7.52 6.75
CA MET A 119 -8.21 -8.57 6.99
C MET A 119 -7.55 -9.88 7.42
N MET A 120 -6.44 -10.26 6.80
CA MET A 120 -5.69 -11.47 7.18
C MET A 120 -5.12 -11.37 8.60
N GLN A 121 -4.54 -10.22 8.97
CA GLN A 121 -4.07 -10.00 10.34
C GLN A 121 -5.21 -10.10 11.37
N GLN A 122 -6.37 -9.51 11.07
CA GLN A 122 -7.55 -9.63 11.93
C GLN A 122 -8.01 -11.09 12.09
N ALA A 123 -8.03 -11.87 11.00
CA ALA A 123 -8.40 -13.28 11.04
C ALA A 123 -7.41 -14.10 11.89
N GLN A 124 -6.11 -13.87 11.74
CA GLN A 124 -5.09 -14.50 12.58
C GLN A 124 -5.26 -14.14 14.06
N TRP A 125 -5.51 -12.87 14.36
CA TRP A 125 -5.74 -12.42 15.74
C TRP A 125 -6.95 -13.11 16.37
N GLN A 126 -8.07 -13.18 15.63
CA GLN A 126 -9.27 -13.90 16.09
C GLN A 126 -8.99 -15.40 16.33
N PHE A 127 -8.18 -16.03 15.47
CA PHE A 127 -7.77 -17.42 15.66
C PHE A 127 -6.97 -17.62 16.95
N ILE A 128 -5.95 -16.77 17.18
CA ILE A 128 -5.13 -16.82 18.40
C ILE A 128 -6.02 -16.65 19.64
N GLN A 129 -6.95 -15.69 19.63
CA GLN A 129 -7.88 -15.45 20.74
C GLN A 129 -8.78 -16.67 21.00
N LYS A 130 -9.34 -17.29 19.96
CA LYS A 130 -10.13 -18.54 20.10
C LYS A 130 -9.29 -19.67 20.70
N TRP A 131 -8.05 -19.80 20.27
CA TRP A 131 -7.14 -20.84 20.76
C TRP A 131 -6.75 -20.63 22.23
N LEU A 132 -6.40 -19.39 22.61
CA LEU A 132 -6.13 -19.03 24.01
C LEU A 132 -7.35 -19.28 24.91
N ASN A 133 -8.56 -18.96 24.42
CA ASN A 133 -9.80 -19.21 25.16
C ASN A 133 -10.12 -20.70 25.31
N ALA A 134 -9.76 -21.53 24.33
CA ALA A 134 -9.91 -23.00 24.41
C ALA A 134 -8.84 -23.65 25.32
N GLY A 135 -7.63 -23.05 25.39
CA GLY A 135 -6.54 -23.49 26.25
C GLY A 135 -6.66 -23.07 27.71
N GLN A 136 -7.71 -22.34 28.10
CA GLN A 136 -7.92 -21.95 29.50
C GLN A 136 -8.14 -23.20 30.38
N PRO A 137 -7.48 -23.28 31.56
CA PRO A 137 -7.68 -24.39 32.50
C PRO A 137 -9.16 -24.54 32.84
N GLY A 138 -9.74 -25.70 32.51
CA GLY A 138 -11.16 -26.02 32.73
C GLY A 138 -12.02 -26.20 31.46
N ARG A 139 -11.48 -25.99 30.25
CA ARG A 139 -12.22 -26.19 28.97
C ARG A 139 -11.55 -27.13 27.95
N LEU A 140 -10.47 -27.82 28.33
CA LEU A 140 -9.71 -28.69 27.43
C LEU A 140 -10.46 -29.99 27.10
N GLN A 141 -11.22 -30.02 26.00
CA GLN A 141 -11.18 -31.21 25.13
C GLN A 141 -10.01 -31.02 24.18
N ALA A 142 -8.98 -31.86 24.32
CA ALA A 142 -7.73 -31.73 23.57
C ALA A 142 -8.01 -31.66 22.05
N PRO A 143 -7.51 -30.63 21.35
CA PRO A 143 -7.70 -30.54 19.90
C PRO A 143 -6.78 -31.56 19.22
N ASN A 144 -7.35 -32.64 18.69
CA ASN A 144 -6.62 -33.58 17.84
C ASN A 144 -6.08 -32.86 16.59
N ALA A 145 -4.90 -33.26 16.12
CA ALA A 145 -4.17 -32.66 14.99
C ALA A 145 -4.99 -32.50 13.69
N TYR A 146 -6.10 -33.21 13.57
CA TYR A 146 -7.10 -33.06 12.50
C TYR A 146 -7.78 -31.69 12.49
N ASN A 147 -8.04 -31.09 13.66
CA ASN A 147 -8.67 -29.77 13.76
C ASN A 147 -7.72 -28.67 13.25
N ALA A 148 -6.43 -28.72 13.59
CA ALA A 148 -5.46 -27.72 13.15
C ALA A 148 -5.33 -27.65 11.61
N ARG A 149 -5.44 -28.78 10.91
CA ARG A 149 -5.43 -28.81 9.43
C ARG A 149 -6.76 -28.37 8.81
N GLY A 150 -7.90 -28.76 9.38
CA GLY A 150 -9.23 -28.31 8.91
C GLY A 150 -9.43 -26.80 9.06
N PHE A 151 -8.91 -26.20 10.14
CA PHE A 151 -9.01 -24.75 10.38
C PHE A 151 -8.00 -23.91 9.57
N ALA A 152 -6.85 -24.46 9.20
CA ALA A 152 -5.93 -23.81 8.25
C ALA A 152 -6.55 -23.67 6.86
N HIS A 153 -7.30 -24.70 6.41
CA HIS A 153 -8.12 -24.60 5.20
C HIS A 153 -9.25 -23.58 5.36
N GLN A 154 -9.98 -23.54 6.48
CA GLN A 154 -11.03 -22.53 6.69
C GLN A 154 -10.52 -21.08 6.73
N SER A 155 -9.29 -20.82 7.20
CA SER A 155 -8.71 -19.47 7.20
C SER A 155 -8.24 -19.05 5.80
N ILE A 156 -7.77 -19.98 4.99
CA ILE A 156 -7.49 -19.78 3.57
C ILE A 156 -8.81 -19.59 2.79
N ASP A 157 -9.83 -20.41 3.06
CA ASP A 157 -11.13 -20.34 2.40
C ASP A 157 -11.92 -19.10 2.81
N MET A 158 -11.89 -18.67 4.09
CA MET A 158 -12.43 -17.37 4.51
C MET A 158 -11.69 -16.21 3.85
N GLY A 159 -10.36 -16.31 3.72
CA GLY A 159 -9.56 -15.33 3.00
C GLY A 159 -9.94 -15.24 1.52
N ASN A 160 -10.31 -16.36 0.89
CA ASN A 160 -10.72 -16.43 -0.51
C ASN A 160 -12.19 -16.03 -0.72
N SER A 161 -13.10 -16.37 0.19
CA SER A 161 -14.54 -16.03 0.08
C SER A 161 -14.79 -14.55 0.33
N LEU A 162 -14.09 -13.93 1.28
CA LEU A 162 -14.13 -12.47 1.50
C LEU A 162 -13.52 -11.66 0.34
N VAL A 163 -12.77 -12.31 -0.55
CA VAL A 163 -12.22 -11.70 -1.78
C VAL A 163 -13.21 -11.76 -2.95
N GLN A 164 -14.22 -12.65 -2.91
CA GLN A 164 -15.23 -12.80 -3.96
C GLN A 164 -16.48 -11.94 -3.76
N GLU A 165 -16.73 -11.42 -2.55
CA GLU A 165 -17.86 -10.53 -2.25
C GLU A 165 -17.58 -9.03 -2.53
N VAL A 166 -16.44 -8.69 -3.17
CA VAL A 166 -16.03 -7.31 -3.56
C VAL A 166 -15.67 -7.25 -5.03
#